data_AF-A0A811K5H4-F1
#
_entry.id   AF-A0A811K5H4-F1
#
_cell.length_a   1.000
_cell.length_b   1.000
_cell.length_c   1.000
_cell.angle_alpha   90.00
_cell.angle_beta   90.00
_cell.angle_gamma   90.00
#
_symmetry.space_group_name_H-M   'P 1'
#
loop_
_entity.id
_entity.type
_entity.pdbx_description
1 polymer ?
#
loop_
_entity_poly.entity_id
_entity_poly.type
_entity_poly.pdbx_seq_one_letter_code
_entity_poly.pdbx_strand_id
1 'polypeptide(L)'
;MFKSTVIFLALVVCCQSQTNLLNRITNFSIRPQQSVSVSGRFMCNGRPANNVKVKLYDNDHFTLDDLMANGYSDANGAFRLQGSANEYTNITPKLNVYHRCNYTPLIPTCYQKFSIRIPNDYITRGPVAQRVFDVGTLNLEAKYAGQGRDCLNK
;
A
#
# COMPACT_ATOMS: atom_id res chain seq x y z
N MET A 1 71.86 2.26 -33.74
CA MET A 1 71.29 1.89 -35.05
C MET A 1 70.14 0.92 -34.84
N PHE A 2 69.06 1.12 -35.59
CA PHE A 2 67.71 0.56 -35.45
C PHE A 2 67.59 -0.97 -35.59
N LYS A 3 66.59 -1.56 -34.90
CA LYS A 3 65.36 -2.19 -35.47
C LYS A 3 64.63 -2.94 -34.34
N SER A 4 63.58 -2.37 -33.73
CA SER A 4 62.17 -2.50 -34.12
C SER A 4 61.68 -3.95 -34.27
N THR A 5 61.17 -4.50 -33.17
CA THR A 5 60.30 -5.68 -33.14
C THR A 5 58.87 -5.20 -32.98
N VAL A 6 58.03 -5.52 -33.95
CA VAL A 6 56.57 -5.32 -33.92
C VAL A 6 55.94 -6.49 -33.17
N ILE A 7 55.24 -6.23 -32.06
CA ILE A 7 54.19 -7.10 -31.51
C ILE A 7 53.08 -6.14 -31.02
N PHE A 8 52.12 -5.84 -31.89
CA PHE A 8 50.77 -6.43 -31.91
C PHE A 8 49.97 -6.24 -30.61
N LEU A 9 48.89 -5.47 -30.74
CA LEU A 9 47.63 -5.58 -30.01
C LEU A 9 47.64 -5.37 -28.48
N ALA A 10 47.29 -4.16 -28.05
CA ALA A 10 46.19 -3.87 -27.11
C ALA A 10 46.30 -2.44 -26.56
N LEU A 11 46.13 -1.43 -27.43
CA LEU A 11 45.87 -0.04 -27.04
C LEU A 11 44.35 0.21 -26.90
N VAL A 12 43.61 -0.74 -26.31
CA VAL A 12 42.16 -0.60 -26.09
C VAL A 12 41.92 -0.70 -24.59
N VAL A 13 41.59 0.46 -24.03
CA VAL A 13 41.06 0.69 -22.67
C VAL A 13 42.07 0.50 -21.54
N CYS A 14 43.04 1.41 -21.46
CA CYS A 14 43.58 1.78 -20.16
C CYS A 14 42.48 2.50 -19.38
N CYS A 15 41.79 1.74 -18.51
CA CYS A 15 41.18 2.21 -17.27
C CYS A 15 40.28 3.47 -17.37
N GLN A 16 39.21 3.43 -18.17
CA GLN A 16 38.04 4.30 -17.93
C GLN A 16 37.05 3.71 -16.92
N SER A 17 37.33 2.55 -16.31
CA SER A 17 36.56 2.08 -15.17
C SER A 17 37.15 2.66 -13.88
N GLN A 18 37.07 3.99 -13.71
CA GLN A 18 36.91 4.51 -12.36
C GLN A 18 35.59 3.93 -11.86
N THR A 19 35.75 2.87 -11.10
CA THR A 19 34.68 2.09 -10.50
C THR A 19 33.78 3.03 -9.72
N ASN A 20 32.55 3.22 -10.21
CA ASN A 20 31.41 3.71 -9.44
C ASN A 20 31.13 2.70 -8.30
N LEU A 21 31.99 2.67 -7.29
CA LEU A 21 31.97 1.71 -6.18
C LEU A 21 31.54 2.38 -4.86
N LEU A 22 31.04 3.62 -4.91
CA LEU A 22 30.59 4.36 -3.72
C LEU A 22 29.19 4.99 -3.85
N ASN A 23 28.36 4.54 -4.80
CA ASN A 23 26.93 4.95 -4.88
C ASN A 23 25.96 3.77 -4.70
N ARG A 24 26.35 2.74 -3.95
CA ARG A 24 25.43 1.72 -3.41
C ARG A 24 25.40 1.77 -1.89
N ILE A 25 25.23 2.97 -1.33
CA ILE A 25 24.60 3.05 0.00
C ILE A 25 23.13 2.70 -0.25
N THR A 26 22.84 1.41 -0.25
CA THR A 26 21.49 0.89 -0.29
C THR A 26 20.73 1.54 0.86
N ASN A 27 19.59 2.16 0.57
CA ASN A 27 18.62 2.64 1.55
C ASN A 27 18.14 1.44 2.40
N PHE A 28 18.99 0.97 3.31
CA PHE A 28 18.65 -0.10 4.22
C PHE A 28 17.79 0.55 5.30
N SER A 29 16.47 0.48 5.11
CA SER A 29 15.55 0.72 6.22
C SER A 29 15.95 -0.26 7.33
N ILE A 30 16.43 0.28 8.45
CA ILE A 30 16.83 -0.51 9.62
C ILE A 30 15.58 -1.21 10.23
N ARG A 31 14.39 -0.70 9.91
CA ARG A 31 13.09 -1.26 10.30
C ARG A 31 12.69 -2.43 9.38
N PRO A 32 12.41 -3.63 9.93
CA PRO A 32 11.89 -4.75 9.17
C PRO A 32 10.61 -4.40 8.42
N GLN A 33 10.50 -4.87 7.19
CA GLN A 33 9.28 -4.71 6.41
C GLN A 33 8.22 -5.72 6.85
N GLN A 34 6.98 -5.27 6.92
CA GLN A 34 5.81 -6.08 7.22
C GLN A 34 4.69 -5.75 6.25
N SER A 35 3.84 -6.72 5.95
CA SER A 35 2.78 -6.59 4.95
C SER A 35 1.48 -7.25 5.38
N VAL A 36 0.39 -6.76 4.80
CA VAL A 36 -0.96 -7.29 4.99
C VAL A 36 -1.75 -7.19 3.69
N SER A 37 -2.66 -8.15 3.47
CA SER A 37 -3.62 -8.11 2.36
C SER A 37 -5.03 -8.25 2.91
N VAL A 38 -5.95 -7.49 2.31
CA VAL A 38 -7.37 -7.46 2.67
C VAL A 38 -8.23 -7.49 1.42
N SER A 39 -9.34 -8.21 1.47
CA SER A 39 -10.35 -8.26 0.41
C SER A 39 -11.75 -8.20 0.98
N GLY A 40 -12.72 -7.95 0.11
CA GLY A 40 -14.14 -8.04 0.46
C GLY A 40 -15.02 -7.58 -0.69
N ARG A 41 -16.31 -7.39 -0.40
CA ARG A 41 -17.31 -6.89 -1.34
C ARG A 41 -18.25 -5.90 -0.68
N PHE A 42 -18.64 -4.85 -1.40
CA PHE A 42 -19.61 -3.87 -0.94
C PHE A 42 -20.94 -3.98 -1.66
N MET A 43 -22.03 -3.82 -0.91
CA MET A 43 -23.41 -3.75 -1.42
C MET A 43 -24.06 -2.43 -1.00
N CYS A 44 -24.96 -1.91 -1.82
CA CYS A 44 -25.78 -0.74 -1.52
C CYS A 44 -27.13 -0.86 -2.25
N ASN A 45 -28.24 -0.77 -1.53
CA ASN A 45 -29.60 -0.86 -2.08
C ASN A 45 -29.79 -2.15 -2.91
N GLY A 46 -29.32 -3.29 -2.37
CA GLY A 46 -29.40 -4.60 -3.02
C GLY A 46 -28.50 -4.79 -4.24
N ARG A 47 -27.64 -3.82 -4.61
CA ARG A 47 -26.74 -3.90 -5.76
C ARG A 47 -25.27 -3.83 -5.33
N PRO A 48 -24.34 -4.40 -6.12
CA PRO A 48 -22.92 -4.21 -5.86
C PRO A 48 -22.53 -2.73 -5.92
N ALA A 49 -21.81 -2.26 -4.90
CA ALA A 49 -21.36 -0.88 -4.81
C ALA A 49 -20.00 -0.71 -5.49
N ASN A 50 -20.02 -0.22 -6.73
CA ASN A 50 -18.83 0.10 -7.52
C ASN A 50 -18.19 1.41 -7.03
N ASN A 51 -16.87 1.52 -7.20
CA ASN A 51 -16.08 2.74 -7.00
C ASN A 51 -16.11 3.24 -5.55
N VAL A 52 -16.25 2.33 -4.59
CA VAL A 52 -16.10 2.62 -3.16
C VAL A 52 -14.61 2.71 -2.87
N LYS A 53 -14.16 3.86 -2.39
CA LYS A 53 -12.75 4.09 -2.08
C LYS A 53 -12.38 3.35 -0.80
N VAL A 54 -11.28 2.62 -0.85
CA VAL A 54 -10.68 1.91 0.28
C VAL A 54 -9.23 2.35 0.47
N LYS A 55 -8.81 2.51 1.72
CA LYS A 55 -7.43 2.85 2.08
C LYS A 55 -6.95 1.97 3.21
N LEU A 56 -5.79 1.36 3.02
CA LEU A 56 -5.11 0.54 3.99
C LEU A 56 -4.00 1.37 4.65
N TYR A 57 -4.11 1.51 5.97
CA TYR A 57 -3.20 2.30 6.79
C TYR A 57 -2.49 1.42 7.80
N ASP A 58 -1.26 1.80 8.13
CA ASP A 58 -0.65 1.46 9.40
C ASP A 58 -1.03 2.54 10.42
N ASN A 59 -1.74 2.17 11.48
CA ASN A 59 -2.22 3.12 12.48
C ASN A 59 -1.17 3.27 13.60
N ASP A 60 -0.24 4.20 13.40
CA ASP A 60 0.76 4.55 14.39
C ASP A 60 0.14 5.23 15.61
N HIS A 61 0.69 4.96 16.79
CA HIS A 61 0.26 5.58 18.03
C HIS A 61 0.75 7.04 18.21
N PHE A 62 1.86 7.41 17.56
CA PHE A 62 2.57 8.67 17.81
C PHE A 62 2.87 9.49 16.54
N THR A 63 2.59 8.95 15.35
CA THR A 63 2.80 9.59 14.05
C THR A 63 1.50 9.62 13.25
N LEU A 64 1.51 10.30 12.09
CA LEU A 64 0.40 10.22 11.15
C LEU A 64 0.29 8.79 10.63
N ASP A 65 -0.94 8.27 10.52
CA ASP A 65 -1.17 6.95 9.93
C ASP A 65 -0.49 6.83 8.55
N ASP A 66 0.43 5.87 8.42
CA ASP A 66 1.14 5.64 7.18
C ASP A 66 0.23 4.96 6.15
N LEU A 67 -0.02 5.63 5.02
CA LEU A 67 -0.80 5.06 3.93
C LEU A 67 -0.01 3.95 3.24
N MET A 68 -0.38 2.69 3.49
CA MET A 68 0.27 1.54 2.87
C MET A 68 -0.25 1.25 1.46
N ALA A 69 -1.56 1.38 1.24
CA ALA A 69 -2.18 1.14 -0.07
C ALA A 69 -3.56 1.82 -0.17
N ASN A 70 -4.02 2.07 -1.40
CA ASN A 70 -5.38 2.52 -1.67
C ASN A 70 -5.91 1.91 -2.96
N GLY A 71 -7.23 1.93 -3.11
CA GLY A 71 -7.90 1.46 -4.32
C GLY A 71 -9.41 1.67 -4.24
N TYR A 72 -10.11 1.01 -5.15
CA TYR A 72 -11.55 1.11 -5.30
C TYR A 72 -12.16 -0.27 -5.50
N SER A 73 -13.41 -0.44 -5.09
CA SER A 73 -14.18 -1.61 -5.51
C SER A 73 -14.51 -1.57 -7.00
N ASP A 74 -14.56 -2.76 -7.59
CA ASP A 74 -14.88 -2.97 -9.00
C ASP A 74 -16.41 -2.93 -9.28
N ALA A 75 -16.79 -3.23 -10.52
CA ALA A 75 -18.20 -3.29 -10.94
C ALA A 75 -19.03 -4.35 -10.19
N ASN A 76 -18.38 -5.38 -9.63
CA ASN A 76 -19.01 -6.40 -8.80
C ASN A 76 -18.98 -6.02 -7.31
N GLY A 77 -18.57 -4.79 -6.98
CA GLY A 77 -18.39 -4.30 -5.62
C GLY A 77 -17.21 -4.95 -4.90
N ALA A 78 -16.42 -5.79 -5.57
CA ALA A 78 -15.31 -6.51 -4.97
C ALA A 78 -14.06 -5.63 -4.92
N PHE A 79 -13.23 -5.81 -3.89
CA PHE A 79 -11.94 -5.15 -3.79
C PHE A 79 -10.89 -6.09 -3.21
N ARG A 80 -9.63 -5.81 -3.52
CA ARG A 80 -8.46 -6.43 -2.89
C ARG A 80 -7.33 -5.41 -2.81
N LEU A 81 -6.74 -5.27 -1.64
CA LEU A 81 -5.58 -4.43 -1.38
C LEU A 81 -4.45 -5.25 -0.76
N GLN A 82 -3.22 -4.86 -1.06
CA GLN A 82 -2.02 -5.31 -0.37
C GLN A 82 -1.14 -4.09 -0.12
N GLY A 83 -0.61 -3.97 1.08
CA GLY A 83 0.28 -2.89 1.46
C GLY A 83 1.34 -3.38 2.44
N SER A 84 2.40 -2.59 2.57
CA SER A 84 3.50 -2.88 3.49
C SER A 84 4.03 -1.60 4.12
N ALA A 85 4.55 -1.70 5.34
CA ALA A 85 5.27 -0.65 6.04
C ALA A 85 6.55 -1.20 6.66
N ASN A 86 7.50 -0.32 6.97
CA ASN A 86 8.74 -0.67 7.65
C ASN A 86 8.64 -0.30 9.13
N GLU A 87 8.48 -1.29 10.01
CA GLU A 87 8.31 -1.06 11.44
C GLU A 87 9.09 -2.06 12.30
N TYR A 88 9.66 -1.58 13.42
CA TYR A 88 10.36 -2.44 14.39
C TYR A 88 9.38 -3.33 15.18
N THR A 89 8.24 -2.77 15.57
CA THR A 89 7.11 -3.46 16.21
C THR A 89 6.14 -3.97 15.15
N ASN A 90 5.13 -4.75 15.55
CA ASN A 90 4.08 -5.14 14.62
C ASN A 90 3.32 -3.91 14.12
N ILE A 91 3.13 -3.85 12.80
CA ILE A 91 2.23 -2.88 12.17
C ILE A 91 0.82 -3.01 12.78
N THR A 92 0.06 -1.93 12.74
CA THR A 92 -1.32 -1.85 13.22
C THR A 92 -2.29 -1.61 12.06
N PRO A 93 -2.57 -2.66 11.25
CA PRO A 93 -3.27 -2.49 9.98
C PRO A 93 -4.75 -2.14 10.17
N LYS A 94 -5.20 -1.10 9.44
CA LYS A 94 -6.56 -0.56 9.46
C LYS A 94 -7.06 -0.29 8.05
N LEU A 95 -8.21 -0.85 7.71
CA LEU A 95 -8.92 -0.56 6.46
C LEU A 95 -9.91 0.59 6.70
N ASN A 96 -9.74 1.71 6.01
CA ASN A 96 -10.73 2.78 5.93
C ASN A 96 -11.58 2.60 4.67
N VAL A 97 -12.91 2.63 4.84
CA VAL A 97 -13.89 2.55 3.75
C VAL A 97 -14.58 3.90 3.61
N TYR A 98 -14.68 4.41 2.39
CA TYR A 98 -15.29 5.70 2.08
C TYR A 98 -16.40 5.52 1.04
N HIS A 99 -17.64 5.80 1.42
CA HIS A 99 -18.79 5.59 0.54
C HIS A 99 -19.78 6.74 0.54
N ARG A 100 -20.70 6.68 -0.43
CA ARG A 100 -21.85 7.58 -0.59
C ARG A 100 -23.18 6.85 -0.71
N CYS A 101 -23.22 5.57 -0.33
CA CYS A 101 -24.48 4.83 -0.25
C CYS A 101 -25.47 5.62 0.61
N ASN A 102 -26.63 5.97 0.04
CA ASN A 102 -27.67 6.78 0.68
C ASN A 102 -27.16 8.09 1.32
N TYR A 103 -26.12 8.70 0.74
CA TYR A 103 -25.51 9.91 1.25
C TYR A 103 -25.16 10.91 0.13
N THR A 104 -25.89 12.02 0.10
CA THR A 104 -25.68 13.13 -0.84
C THR A 104 -25.11 14.34 -0.08
N PRO A 105 -23.77 14.52 -0.06
CA PRO A 105 -23.17 15.64 0.65
C PRO A 105 -23.33 16.96 -0.11
N LEU A 106 -23.38 18.07 0.63
CA LEU A 106 -23.29 19.42 0.04
C LEU A 106 -21.93 19.68 -0.61
N ILE A 107 -20.85 19.12 -0.04
CA ILE A 107 -19.49 19.26 -0.55
C ILE A 107 -19.09 17.94 -1.26
N PRO A 108 -18.77 17.97 -2.57
CA PRO A 108 -18.44 16.77 -3.36
C PRO A 108 -17.16 16.04 -2.96
N THR A 109 -16.41 16.49 -1.95
CA THR A 109 -15.26 15.77 -1.37
C THR A 109 -15.62 14.98 -0.12
N CYS A 110 -16.84 15.12 0.42
CA CYS A 110 -17.26 14.42 1.62
C CYS A 110 -17.74 13.00 1.34
N TYR A 111 -17.45 12.10 2.28
CA TYR A 111 -17.86 10.70 2.28
C TYR A 111 -18.33 10.29 3.68
N GLN A 112 -19.16 9.25 3.76
CA GLN A 112 -19.27 8.47 4.98
C GLN A 112 -18.03 7.59 5.10
N LYS A 113 -17.42 7.57 6.29
CA LYS A 113 -16.20 6.82 6.56
C LYS A 113 -16.38 5.95 7.79
N PHE A 114 -15.97 4.70 7.69
CA PHE A 114 -15.75 3.83 8.84
C PHE A 114 -14.45 3.04 8.66
N SER A 115 -14.01 2.39 9.73
CA SER A 115 -12.74 1.66 9.76
C SER A 115 -12.91 0.25 10.29
N ILE A 116 -12.16 -0.69 9.72
CA ILE A 116 -12.08 -2.08 10.17
C ILE A 116 -10.62 -2.34 10.54
N ARG A 117 -10.38 -2.79 11.77
CA ARG A 117 -9.06 -3.23 12.20
C ARG A 117 -8.80 -4.64 11.65
N ILE A 118 -7.62 -4.83 11.06
CA ILE A 118 -7.21 -6.15 10.56
C ILE A 118 -6.47 -6.87 11.70
N PRO A 119 -6.80 -8.14 12.01
CA PRO A 119 -6.13 -8.85 13.10
C PRO A 119 -4.63 -9.04 12.83
N ASN A 120 -3.82 -8.98 13.89
CA ASN A 120 -2.37 -9.14 13.80
C ASN A 120 -1.95 -10.49 13.19
N ASP A 121 -2.79 -11.51 13.30
CA ASP A 121 -2.57 -12.82 12.67
C ASP A 121 -2.51 -12.75 11.15
N TYR A 122 -2.93 -11.67 10.50
CA TYR A 122 -2.80 -11.51 9.05
C TYR A 122 -1.53 -10.75 8.62
N ILE A 123 -0.72 -10.30 9.59
CA ILE A 123 0.56 -9.65 9.32
C ILE A 123 1.58 -10.69 8.88
N THR A 124 2.29 -10.37 7.81
CA THR A 124 3.41 -11.17 7.29
C THR A 124 4.70 -10.38 7.45
N ARG A 125 5.76 -11.02 7.94
CA ARG A 125 7.11 -10.43 7.89
C ARG A 125 7.63 -10.50 6.45
N GLY A 126 7.99 -9.36 5.88
CA GLY A 126 8.43 -9.21 4.50
C GLY A 126 7.48 -8.37 3.64
N PRO A 127 7.89 -8.10 2.39
CA PRO A 127 7.18 -7.19 1.48
C PRO A 127 5.82 -7.71 0.98
N VAL A 128 5.61 -9.03 0.97
CA VAL A 128 4.45 -9.66 0.34
C VAL A 128 3.64 -10.42 1.37
N ALA A 129 2.36 -10.07 1.51
CA ALA A 129 1.46 -10.72 2.45
C ALA A 129 1.15 -12.15 1.99
N GLN A 130 1.27 -13.11 2.91
CA GLN A 130 1.02 -14.54 2.65
C GLN A 130 -0.44 -14.94 2.83
N ARG A 131 -1.20 -14.16 3.59
CA ARG A 131 -2.63 -14.39 3.88
C ARG A 131 -3.43 -13.15 3.57
N VAL A 132 -4.72 -13.38 3.34
CA VAL A 132 -5.69 -12.35 2.98
C VAL A 132 -6.76 -12.33 4.05
N PHE A 133 -6.94 -11.19 4.69
CA PHE A 133 -8.08 -10.97 5.55
C PHE A 133 -9.31 -10.66 4.70
N ASP A 134 -10.27 -11.57 4.65
CA ASP A 134 -11.53 -11.32 3.97
C ASP A 134 -12.53 -10.68 4.94
N VAL A 135 -12.91 -9.43 4.68
CA VAL A 135 -13.94 -8.73 5.49
C VAL A 135 -15.36 -9.20 5.13
N GLY A 136 -15.50 -10.07 4.12
CA GLY A 136 -16.76 -10.58 3.62
C GLY A 136 -17.52 -9.55 2.79
N THR A 137 -18.85 -9.71 2.76
CA THR A 137 -19.75 -8.79 2.07
C THR A 137 -20.34 -7.78 3.06
N LEU A 138 -20.09 -6.50 2.83
CA LEU A 138 -20.52 -5.39 3.69
C LEU A 138 -21.65 -4.62 3.02
N ASN A 139 -22.81 -4.54 3.67
CA ASN A 139 -23.92 -3.68 3.23
C ASN A 139 -23.69 -2.24 3.74
N LEU A 140 -23.49 -1.31 2.82
CA LEU A 140 -23.20 0.11 3.10
C LEU A 140 -24.42 0.93 3.50
N GLU A 141 -25.61 0.32 3.54
CA GLU A 141 -26.82 0.93 4.14
C GLU A 141 -26.75 0.92 5.68
N ALA A 142 -25.99 -0.01 6.26
CA ALA A 142 -25.80 -0.09 7.70
C ALA A 142 -24.88 1.02 8.22
N LYS A 143 -25.11 1.46 9.46
CA LYS A 143 -24.18 2.34 10.18
C LYS A 143 -23.18 1.49 10.97
N TYR A 144 -21.93 1.50 10.54
CA TYR A 144 -20.86 0.77 11.23
C TYR A 144 -20.35 1.52 12.47
N ALA A 145 -19.72 0.79 13.38
CA ALA A 145 -19.10 1.38 14.57
C ALA A 145 -18.04 2.43 14.19
N GLY A 146 -18.07 3.58 14.87
CA GLY A 146 -17.16 4.69 14.57
C GLY A 146 -17.41 5.39 13.23
N GLN A 147 -18.52 5.09 12.53
CA GLN A 147 -18.82 5.74 11.25
C GLN A 147 -19.08 7.24 11.42
N GLY A 148 -18.37 8.05 10.63
CA GLY A 148 -18.44 9.50 10.62
C GLY A 148 -18.41 10.08 9.21
N ARG A 149 -18.23 11.40 9.13
CA ARG A 149 -18.09 12.15 7.87
C ARG A 149 -16.62 12.56 7.69
N ASP A 150 -16.05 12.28 6.51
CA ASP A 150 -14.71 12.72 6.13
C ASP A 150 -14.76 13.49 4.81
N CYS A 151 -14.26 14.73 4.80
CA CYS A 151 -14.21 15.63 3.65
C CYS A 151 -12.79 16.02 3.21
N LEU A 152 -11.78 15.52 3.94
CA LEU A 152 -10.36 15.85 3.74
C LEU A 152 -9.58 14.70 3.11
N ASN A 153 -10.27 13.61 2.76
CA ASN A 153 -9.74 12.39 2.15
C ASN A 153 -9.12 12.63 0.75
N LYS A 154 -7.92 13.23 0.71
CA LYS A 154 -7.03 13.29 -0.45
C LYS A 154 -6.46 11.90 -0.71
#